data_AF-A0A349MPM8-F1
#
_entry.id   AF-A0A349MPM8-F1
#
_cell.length_a   1.000
_cell.length_b   1.000
_cell.length_c   1.000
_cell.angle_alpha   90.00
_cell.angle_beta   90.00
_cell.angle_gamma   90.00
#
_symmetry.space_group_name_H-M   'P 1'
#
loop_
_entity.id
_entity.type
_entity.pdbx_description
1 polymer ?
#
loop_
_entity_poly.entity_id
_entity_poly.type
_entity_poly.pdbx_seq_one_letter_code
_entity_poly.pdbx_strand_id
1 'polypeptide(L)'
;MNDVYVRRLDNPQDVGTQSEHYKKILRESFGEAIIRPVLLWPSLFILGLQDDPEVCTTDVNNAENQPLSEVLPKGPRAQFWISRMNETQMIFHQSNENMNDQPTNQRPNGVWLWGEGTNSALPDSPLSVSAQSPELLALSHAAKATLVSYEHLFNEQTPCNDALIEIPIDEDPKSLAKANLIAAQAITLLKSGRYTELNAQIMKKSVLYNAKCTKFSLRKFWKKSINTIDWLRTADD
;
A
#
# COMPACT_ATOMS: atom_id res chain seq x y z
N MET A 1 -29.72 10.00 22.84
CA MET A 1 -28.54 10.61 22.20
C MET A 1 -28.39 9.90 20.87
N ASN A 2 -28.43 10.62 19.74
CA ASN A 2 -28.29 9.97 18.44
C ASN A 2 -26.85 9.46 18.30
N ASP A 3 -26.68 8.20 17.91
CA ASP A 3 -25.36 7.66 17.66
C ASP A 3 -24.72 8.36 16.45
N VAL A 4 -23.44 8.69 16.59
CA VAL A 4 -22.62 9.21 15.50
C VAL A 4 -22.13 8.02 14.68
N TYR A 5 -22.12 8.16 13.36
CA TYR A 5 -21.70 7.09 12.45
C TYR A 5 -20.29 7.35 11.94
N VAL A 6 -19.48 6.29 11.85
CA VAL A 6 -18.15 6.38 11.25
C VAL A 6 -18.30 6.49 9.73
N ARG A 7 -17.66 7.50 9.14
CA ARG A 7 -17.59 7.66 7.67
C ARG A 7 -16.16 7.88 7.24
N ARG A 8 -15.78 7.20 6.17
CA ARG A 8 -14.51 7.44 5.51
C ARG A 8 -14.58 8.75 4.73
N LEU A 9 -13.43 9.43 4.58
CA LEU A 9 -13.34 10.58 3.70
C LEU A 9 -13.47 10.13 2.24
N ASP A 10 -14.38 10.77 1.49
CA ASP A 10 -14.75 10.37 0.12
C ASP A 10 -13.60 10.61 -0.88
N ASN A 11 -12.80 11.67 -0.68
CA ASN A 11 -11.65 11.99 -1.54
C ASN A 11 -10.38 12.28 -0.73
N PRO A 12 -9.63 11.25 -0.30
CA PRO A 12 -8.45 11.42 0.53
C PRO A 12 -7.29 12.12 -0.20
N GLN A 13 -7.31 12.19 -1.54
CA GLN A 13 -6.29 12.90 -2.33
C GLN A 13 -6.32 14.42 -2.10
N ASP A 14 -7.51 15.00 -1.85
CA ASP A 14 -7.69 16.44 -1.59
C ASP A 14 -7.17 16.85 -0.20
N VAL A 15 -6.97 15.88 0.70
CA VAL A 15 -6.29 16.10 1.98
C VAL A 15 -4.77 16.24 1.77
N GLY A 16 -4.23 15.87 0.60
CA GLY A 16 -2.79 15.90 0.30
C GLY A 16 -2.12 17.25 0.58
N THR A 17 -2.78 18.38 0.29
CA THR A 17 -2.28 19.74 0.59
C THR A 17 -2.37 20.13 2.08
N GLN A 18 -3.24 19.49 2.86
CA GLN A 18 -3.35 19.66 4.32
C GLN A 18 -2.74 18.50 5.12
N SER A 19 -2.21 17.49 4.43
CA SER A 19 -1.75 16.23 5.03
C SER A 19 -0.59 16.45 5.98
N GLU A 20 0.35 17.33 5.65
CA GLU A 20 1.48 17.69 6.53
C GLU A 20 1.01 18.40 7.81
N HIS A 21 -0.08 19.17 7.75
CA HIS A 21 -0.65 19.83 8.91
C HIS A 21 -1.26 18.81 9.88
N TYR A 22 -2.15 17.93 9.40
CA TYR A 22 -2.72 16.88 10.25
C TYR A 22 -1.67 15.88 10.72
N LYS A 23 -0.68 15.56 9.89
CA LYS A 23 0.45 14.71 10.28
C LYS A 23 1.26 15.31 11.42
N LYS A 24 1.41 16.64 11.48
CA LYS A 24 2.02 17.32 12.63
C LYS A 24 1.17 17.12 13.89
N ILE A 25 -0.14 17.36 13.80
CA ILE A 25 -1.07 17.14 14.93
C ILE A 25 -0.99 15.69 15.43
N LEU A 26 -0.97 14.72 14.53
CA LEU A 26 -0.89 13.31 14.89
C LEU A 26 0.41 12.98 15.63
N ARG A 27 1.55 13.50 15.18
CA ARG A 27 2.84 13.30 15.88
C ARG A 27 2.80 13.85 17.30
N GLU A 28 2.16 14.99 17.50
CA GLU A 28 2.00 15.59 18.83
C GLU A 28 1.01 14.79 19.70
N SER A 29 -0.05 14.24 19.12
CA SER A 29 -1.13 13.54 19.84
C SER A 29 -0.76 12.14 20.34
N PHE A 30 0.16 11.47 19.62
CA PHE A 30 0.58 10.09 19.89
C PHE A 30 2.00 9.98 20.48
N GLY A 31 2.63 11.11 20.85
CA GLY A 31 3.89 11.14 21.62
C GLY A 31 5.04 10.40 20.93
N GLU A 32 5.61 9.40 21.62
CA GLU A 32 6.76 8.60 21.15
C GLU A 32 6.44 7.61 20.02
N ALA A 33 5.17 7.52 19.61
CA ALA A 33 4.78 6.62 18.54
C ALA A 33 5.37 7.05 17.20
N ILE A 34 5.88 6.07 16.45
CA ILE A 34 6.45 6.31 15.13
C ILE A 34 5.31 6.42 14.12
N ILE A 35 5.09 7.62 13.56
CA ILE A 35 4.08 7.82 12.52
C ILE A 35 4.70 7.77 11.14
N ARG A 36 4.18 6.89 10.28
CA ARG A 36 4.59 6.73 8.88
C ARG A 36 3.40 6.97 7.95
N PRO A 37 3.41 8.01 7.09
CA PRO A 37 2.37 8.18 6.08
C PRO A 37 2.46 7.09 5.00
N VAL A 38 1.33 6.65 4.46
CA VAL A 38 1.28 5.77 3.29
C VAL A 38 1.15 6.63 2.04
N LEU A 39 2.16 6.60 1.17
CA LEU A 39 2.31 7.55 0.05
C LEU A 39 1.11 7.56 -0.91
N LEU A 40 0.56 6.37 -1.22
CA LEU A 40 -0.56 6.22 -2.15
C LEU A 40 -1.93 6.44 -1.48
N TRP A 41 -1.96 6.62 -0.15
CA TRP A 41 -3.16 6.71 0.67
C TRP A 41 -3.01 7.89 1.65
N PRO A 42 -3.25 9.14 1.24
CA PRO A 42 -2.90 10.33 2.03
C PRO A 42 -3.61 10.45 3.39
N SER A 43 -4.72 9.73 3.59
CA SER A 43 -5.45 9.65 4.86
C SER A 43 -5.06 8.45 5.73
N LEU A 44 -4.14 7.59 5.27
CA LEU A 44 -3.67 6.41 5.98
C LEU A 44 -2.28 6.65 6.56
N PHE A 45 -2.17 6.37 7.85
CA PHE A 45 -0.93 6.47 8.61
C PHE A 45 -0.72 5.16 9.37
N ILE A 46 0.52 4.67 9.38
CA ILE A 46 0.93 3.54 10.20
C ILE A 46 1.48 4.09 11.52
N LEU A 47 0.94 3.60 12.63
CA LEU A 47 1.37 3.92 13.98
C LEU A 47 2.25 2.79 14.52
N GLY A 48 3.55 3.04 14.62
CA GLY A 48 4.52 2.12 15.23
C GLY A 48 4.61 2.36 16.73
N LEU A 49 4.29 1.32 17.51
CA LEU A 49 4.33 1.33 18.97
C LEU A 49 5.51 0.49 19.47
N GLN A 50 6.08 0.87 20.62
CA GLN A 50 7.14 0.10 21.27
C GLN A 50 6.58 -1.14 21.98
N ASP A 51 5.42 -0.98 22.62
CA ASP A 51 4.74 -2.02 23.39
C ASP A 51 3.43 -2.44 22.71
N ASP A 52 2.96 -3.63 23.08
CA ASP A 52 1.62 -4.10 22.70
C ASP A 52 0.55 -3.07 23.13
N PRO A 53 -0.31 -2.60 22.21
CA PRO A 53 -1.36 -1.66 22.56
C PRO A 53 -2.44 -2.24 23.47
N GLU A 54 -2.48 -3.57 23.68
CA GLU A 54 -3.48 -4.31 24.48
C GLU A 54 -4.91 -3.88 24.16
N VAL A 55 -5.21 -3.80 22.86
CA VAL A 55 -6.48 -3.33 22.31
C VAL A 55 -6.89 -4.22 21.15
N CYS A 56 -8.20 -4.42 20.99
CA CYS A 56 -8.78 -5.03 19.81
C CYS A 56 -9.60 -3.97 19.08
N THR A 57 -9.31 -3.73 17.82
CA THR A 57 -9.97 -2.69 17.02
C THR A 57 -10.96 -3.27 16.02
N THR A 58 -11.88 -2.43 15.54
CA THR A 58 -12.76 -2.77 14.43
C THR A 58 -12.12 -2.32 13.12
N ASP A 59 -11.89 -3.26 12.19
CA ASP A 59 -11.40 -2.98 10.84
C ASP A 59 -12.23 -1.89 10.15
N VAL A 60 -11.57 -1.06 9.32
CA VAL A 60 -12.20 0.09 8.67
C VAL A 60 -13.42 -0.29 7.82
N ASN A 61 -13.42 -1.44 7.15
CA ASN A 61 -14.55 -1.87 6.32
C ASN A 61 -15.76 -2.30 7.17
N ASN A 62 -15.50 -2.77 8.38
CA ASN A 62 -16.55 -3.15 9.32
C ASN A 62 -17.03 -1.98 10.18
N ALA A 63 -16.20 -0.94 10.35
CA ALA A 63 -16.55 0.25 11.10
C ALA A 63 -17.42 1.23 10.30
N GLU A 64 -17.22 1.29 8.98
CA GLU A 64 -17.91 2.24 8.12
C GLU A 64 -19.44 2.07 8.18
N ASN A 65 -20.14 3.20 8.30
CA ASN A 65 -21.60 3.29 8.43
C ASN A 65 -22.19 2.52 9.63
N GLN A 66 -21.38 2.20 10.64
CA GLN A 66 -21.87 1.65 11.91
C GLN A 66 -22.00 2.73 12.99
N PRO A 67 -22.90 2.53 13.97
CA PRO A 67 -22.93 3.36 15.18
C PRO A 67 -21.59 3.31 15.91
N LEU A 68 -21.02 4.47 16.24
CA LEU A 68 -19.71 4.57 16.88
C LEU A 68 -19.63 3.69 18.14
N SER A 69 -20.69 3.72 18.96
CA SER A 69 -20.83 2.94 20.19
C SER A 69 -20.60 1.43 20.02
N GLU A 70 -20.88 0.87 18.83
CA GLU A 70 -20.74 -0.55 18.54
C GLU A 70 -19.33 -0.95 18.08
N VAL A 71 -18.59 0.00 17.51
CA VAL A 71 -17.32 -0.25 16.82
C VAL A 71 -16.10 0.30 17.55
N LEU A 72 -16.28 0.95 18.70
CA LEU A 72 -15.18 1.45 19.54
C LEU A 72 -14.19 0.33 19.94
N PRO A 73 -12.91 0.68 20.16
CA PRO A 73 -11.89 -0.25 20.63
C PRO A 73 -12.31 -1.03 21.89
N LYS A 74 -11.87 -2.28 21.99
CA LYS A 74 -12.13 -3.19 23.11
C LYS A 74 -10.79 -3.68 23.70
N GLY A 75 -10.84 -4.38 24.84
CA GLY A 75 -9.66 -4.94 25.50
C GLY A 75 -9.14 -4.13 26.69
N PRO A 76 -8.06 -4.59 27.34
CA PRO A 76 -7.56 -4.02 28.60
C PRO A 76 -7.28 -2.52 28.56
N ARG A 77 -6.76 -2.02 27.44
CA ARG A 77 -6.42 -0.59 27.25
C ARG A 77 -7.42 0.17 26.38
N ALA A 78 -8.64 -0.35 26.19
CA ALA A 78 -9.67 0.28 25.36
C ALA A 78 -9.93 1.75 25.73
N GLN A 79 -10.12 2.05 27.02
CA GLN A 79 -10.42 3.40 27.49
C GLN A 79 -9.29 4.40 27.20
N PHE A 80 -8.03 3.95 27.28
CA PHE A 80 -6.89 4.77 26.92
C PHE A 80 -6.93 5.16 25.45
N TRP A 81 -7.18 4.21 24.55
CA TRP A 81 -7.23 4.46 23.10
C TRP A 81 -8.46 5.28 22.70
N ILE A 82 -9.62 5.04 23.31
CA ILE A 82 -10.83 5.85 23.12
C ILE A 82 -10.55 7.30 23.54
N SER A 83 -9.90 7.52 24.70
CA SER A 83 -9.50 8.87 25.14
C SER A 83 -8.56 9.54 24.13
N ARG A 84 -7.55 8.83 23.61
CA ARG A 84 -6.64 9.36 22.59
C ARG A 84 -7.37 9.75 21.30
N MET A 85 -8.33 8.92 20.84
CA MET A 85 -9.14 9.22 19.66
C MET A 85 -9.99 10.48 19.86
N ASN A 86 -10.64 10.60 21.02
CA ASN A 86 -11.46 11.77 21.38
C ASN A 86 -10.62 13.06 21.47
N GLU A 87 -9.47 13.01 22.13
CA GLU A 87 -8.54 14.15 22.21
C GLU A 87 -8.05 14.59 20.82
N THR A 88 -7.69 13.62 19.97
CA THR A 88 -7.27 13.91 18.58
C THR A 88 -8.40 14.58 17.80
N GLN A 89 -9.65 14.10 17.96
CA GLN A 89 -10.83 14.73 17.37
C GLN A 89 -11.04 16.17 17.85
N MET A 90 -10.86 16.45 19.15
CA MET A 90 -10.94 17.82 19.67
C MET A 90 -9.89 18.74 19.05
N ILE A 91 -8.64 18.27 18.89
CA ILE A 91 -7.57 19.05 18.26
C ILE A 91 -7.86 19.27 16.77
N PHE A 92 -8.38 18.26 16.06
CA PHE A 92 -8.78 18.40 14.67
C PHE A 92 -9.89 19.43 14.51
N HIS A 93 -10.89 19.42 15.39
CA HIS A 93 -11.97 20.41 15.39
C HIS A 93 -11.42 21.84 15.56
N GLN A 94 -10.62 22.08 16.59
CA GLN A 94 -10.01 23.40 16.84
C GLN A 94 -9.10 23.84 15.68
N SER A 95 -8.34 22.91 15.12
CA SER A 95 -7.52 23.17 13.94
C SER A 95 -8.36 23.60 12.74
N ASN A 96 -9.47 22.91 12.50
CA ASN A 96 -10.35 23.17 11.37
C ASN A 96 -11.06 24.52 11.48
N GLU A 97 -11.43 24.96 12.69
CA GLU A 97 -12.01 26.29 12.94
C GLU A 97 -11.05 27.43 12.57
N ASN A 98 -9.75 27.21 12.70
CA ASN A 98 -8.72 28.21 12.45
C ASN A 98 -8.25 28.27 10.97
N MET A 99 -8.78 27.42 10.09
CA MET A 99 -8.42 27.39 8.67
C MET A 99 -9.38 28.25 7.83
N ASN A 100 -8.86 29.36 7.26
CA ASN A 100 -9.60 30.25 6.36
C ASN A 100 -10.17 29.52 5.12
N ASP A 101 -11.43 29.77 4.80
CA ASP A 101 -12.31 28.89 4.02
C ASP A 101 -12.01 28.73 2.51
N GLN A 102 -12.08 27.47 2.06
CA GLN A 102 -12.86 27.10 0.87
C GLN A 102 -13.97 26.14 1.32
N PRO A 103 -15.26 26.42 1.03
CA PRO A 103 -16.41 25.68 1.57
C PRO A 103 -16.60 24.26 0.99
N THR A 104 -15.74 23.81 0.08
CA THR A 104 -15.91 22.56 -0.67
C THR A 104 -15.07 21.39 -0.18
N ASN A 105 -14.09 21.59 0.71
CA ASN A 105 -13.22 20.50 1.15
C ASN A 105 -13.78 19.83 2.42
N GLN A 106 -14.20 18.57 2.31
CA GLN A 106 -14.42 17.71 3.47
C GLN A 106 -13.11 17.62 4.28
N ARG A 107 -13.15 18.05 5.54
CA ARG A 107 -12.00 17.99 6.46
C ARG A 107 -12.13 16.79 7.40
N PRO A 108 -11.02 16.12 7.78
CA PRO A 108 -11.07 15.10 8.82
C PRO A 108 -11.52 15.73 10.15
N ASN A 109 -12.35 15.00 10.89
CA ASN A 109 -12.82 15.38 12.23
C ASN A 109 -12.26 14.46 13.33
N GLY A 110 -11.42 13.49 12.98
CA GLY A 110 -10.84 12.54 13.92
C GLY A 110 -10.01 11.48 13.20
N VAL A 111 -9.62 10.47 13.96
CA VAL A 111 -8.88 9.30 13.47
C VAL A 111 -9.62 8.02 13.80
N TRP A 112 -9.47 7.02 12.94
CA TRP A 112 -9.88 5.65 13.22
C TRP A 112 -8.65 4.79 13.40
N LEU A 113 -8.44 4.24 14.60
CA LEU A 113 -7.33 3.34 14.89
C LEU A 113 -7.80 1.91 14.59
N TRP A 114 -7.07 1.22 13.72
CA TRP A 114 -7.38 -0.16 13.38
C TRP A 114 -6.14 -0.95 12.92
N GLY A 115 -6.28 -2.28 12.87
CA GLY A 115 -5.26 -3.16 12.29
C GLY A 115 -4.08 -3.41 13.22
N GLU A 116 -4.35 -3.64 14.50
CA GLU A 116 -3.30 -4.03 15.45
C GLU A 116 -2.55 -5.28 14.96
N GLY A 117 -1.24 -5.27 15.12
CA GLY A 117 -0.38 -6.35 14.70
C GLY A 117 0.98 -6.28 15.38
N THR A 118 1.56 -7.43 15.66
CA THR A 118 2.91 -7.54 16.20
C THR A 118 3.90 -7.71 15.07
N ASN A 119 5.13 -7.21 15.26
CA ASN A 119 6.22 -7.52 14.35
C ASN A 119 6.58 -9.01 14.47
N SER A 120 6.06 -9.82 13.57
CA SER A 120 6.38 -11.24 13.49
C SER A 120 7.67 -11.40 12.69
N ALA A 121 8.64 -12.12 13.25
CA ALA A 121 9.84 -12.48 12.51
C ALA A 121 9.43 -13.31 11.28
N LEU A 122 9.74 -12.79 10.10
CA LEU A 122 9.60 -13.53 8.85
C LEU A 122 10.88 -14.36 8.62
N PRO A 123 10.77 -15.53 7.97
CA PRO A 123 11.95 -16.26 7.52
C PRO A 123 12.74 -15.42 6.52
N ASP A 124 14.07 -15.58 6.54
CA ASP A 124 14.95 -14.93 5.56
C ASP A 124 14.57 -15.40 4.15
N SER A 125 14.33 -14.44 3.26
CA SER A 125 13.94 -14.68 1.88
C SER A 125 15.17 -14.63 0.97
N PRO A 126 15.40 -15.65 0.12
CA PRO A 126 16.49 -15.63 -0.85
C PRO A 126 16.19 -14.73 -2.05
N LEU A 127 14.98 -14.13 -2.13
CA LEU A 127 14.55 -13.35 -3.27
C LEU A 127 15.33 -12.04 -3.38
N SER A 128 15.65 -11.69 -4.63
CA SER A 128 16.03 -10.33 -4.97
C SER A 128 14.76 -9.53 -5.31
N VAL A 129 14.55 -8.39 -4.68
CA VAL A 129 13.30 -7.62 -4.78
C VAL A 129 13.58 -6.22 -5.30
N SER A 130 12.87 -5.82 -6.36
CA SER A 130 12.78 -4.43 -6.82
C SER A 130 11.40 -3.89 -6.43
N ALA A 131 11.32 -3.22 -5.28
CA ALA A 131 10.09 -2.66 -4.72
C ALA A 131 10.04 -1.14 -4.84
N GLN A 132 8.84 -0.60 -4.98
CA GLN A 132 8.54 0.84 -4.95
C GLN A 132 7.45 1.17 -3.92
N SER A 133 6.54 0.24 -3.63
CA SER A 133 5.50 0.41 -2.61
C SER A 133 6.09 0.31 -1.20
N PRO A 134 5.62 1.14 -0.26
CA PRO A 134 6.00 1.03 1.15
C PRO A 134 5.78 -0.36 1.74
N GLU A 135 4.72 -1.05 1.32
CA GLU A 135 4.32 -2.36 1.81
C GLU A 135 5.32 -3.44 1.40
N LEU A 136 5.68 -3.49 0.10
CA LEU A 136 6.64 -4.48 -0.37
C LEU A 136 8.05 -4.18 0.13
N LEU A 137 8.42 -2.90 0.29
CA LEU A 137 9.67 -2.51 0.95
C LEU A 137 9.71 -3.00 2.40
N ALA A 138 8.65 -2.78 3.17
CA ALA A 138 8.56 -3.24 4.56
C ALA A 138 8.65 -4.76 4.68
N LEU A 139 7.93 -5.51 3.82
CA LEU A 139 8.01 -6.97 3.77
C LEU A 139 9.40 -7.46 3.38
N SER A 140 10.04 -6.80 2.41
CA SER A 140 11.41 -7.14 1.99
C SER A 140 12.41 -6.96 3.12
N HIS A 141 12.29 -5.87 3.90
CA HIS A 141 13.12 -5.66 5.07
C HIS A 141 12.85 -6.68 6.18
N ALA A 142 11.57 -6.95 6.48
CA ALA A 142 11.18 -7.91 7.50
C ALA A 142 11.65 -9.33 7.18
N ALA A 143 11.64 -9.72 5.90
CA ALA A 143 12.14 -11.01 5.41
C ALA A 143 13.62 -10.99 5.02
N LYS A 144 14.38 -9.92 5.32
CA LYS A 144 15.79 -9.75 4.93
C LYS A 144 16.08 -10.08 3.44
N ALA A 145 15.13 -9.79 2.56
CA ALA A 145 15.29 -9.96 1.13
C ALA A 145 16.33 -8.99 0.56
N THR A 146 16.93 -9.32 -0.58
CA THR A 146 17.94 -8.45 -1.20
C THR A 146 17.27 -7.38 -2.05
N LEU A 147 17.20 -6.14 -1.56
CA LEU A 147 16.64 -5.01 -2.31
C LEU A 147 17.61 -4.53 -3.38
N VAL A 148 17.17 -4.55 -4.64
CA VAL A 148 17.96 -4.14 -5.82
C VAL A 148 17.06 -3.50 -6.87
N SER A 149 17.62 -2.68 -7.76
CA SER A 149 16.84 -2.13 -8.87
C SER A 149 16.56 -3.19 -9.94
N TYR A 150 15.45 -3.07 -10.67
CA TYR A 150 15.15 -3.99 -11.77
C TYR A 150 16.18 -3.90 -12.90
N GLU A 151 16.82 -2.76 -13.12
CA GLU A 151 17.92 -2.64 -14.09
C GLU A 151 19.10 -3.52 -13.72
N HIS A 152 19.41 -3.64 -12.42
CA HIS A 152 20.44 -4.56 -11.94
C HIS A 152 20.02 -6.02 -12.11
N LEU A 153 18.75 -6.35 -11.85
CA LEU A 153 18.21 -7.71 -12.03
C LEU A 153 18.25 -8.18 -13.49
N PHE A 154 18.06 -7.24 -14.42
CA PHE A 154 18.08 -7.51 -15.86
C PHE A 154 19.49 -7.48 -16.47
N ASN A 155 20.53 -7.12 -15.70
CA ASN A 155 21.90 -7.15 -16.19
C ASN A 155 22.39 -8.60 -16.35
N GLU A 156 22.96 -8.93 -17.51
CA GLU A 156 23.49 -10.24 -17.86
C GLU A 156 24.59 -10.74 -16.91
N GLN A 157 25.33 -9.83 -16.26
CA GLN A 157 26.38 -10.19 -15.31
C GLN A 157 25.83 -10.56 -13.91
N THR A 158 24.58 -10.22 -13.61
CA THR A 158 23.96 -10.47 -12.30
C THR A 158 23.56 -11.96 -12.19
N PRO A 159 23.87 -12.66 -11.09
CA PRO A 159 23.44 -14.05 -10.88
C PRO A 159 21.93 -14.22 -11.05
N CYS A 160 21.55 -15.31 -11.73
CA CYS A 160 20.14 -15.63 -11.96
C CYS A 160 19.54 -16.25 -10.70
N ASN A 161 18.87 -15.41 -9.91
CA ASN A 161 18.09 -15.83 -8.76
C ASN A 161 16.61 -15.52 -9.00
N ASP A 162 15.73 -16.17 -8.24
CA ASP A 162 14.32 -15.80 -8.20
C ASP A 162 14.20 -14.34 -7.75
N ALA A 163 13.44 -13.57 -8.52
CA ALA A 163 13.30 -12.14 -8.31
C ALA A 163 11.85 -11.70 -8.38
N LEU A 164 11.50 -10.73 -7.54
CA LEU A 164 10.20 -10.07 -7.55
C LEU A 164 10.41 -8.61 -7.97
N ILE A 165 9.73 -8.21 -9.05
CA ILE A 165 9.80 -6.85 -9.57
C ILE A 165 8.40 -6.24 -9.49
N GLU A 166 8.27 -5.19 -8.69
CA GLU A 166 7.07 -4.39 -8.63
C GLU A 166 7.10 -3.27 -9.67
N ILE A 167 5.98 -3.11 -10.37
CA ILE A 167 5.79 -2.08 -11.36
C ILE A 167 4.45 -1.39 -11.06
N PRO A 168 4.44 -0.21 -10.42
CA PRO A 168 3.21 0.54 -10.26
C PRO A 168 2.74 1.06 -11.63
N ILE A 169 1.45 0.85 -11.91
CA ILE A 169 0.78 1.36 -13.11
C ILE A 169 -0.39 2.23 -12.66
N ASP A 170 -0.18 3.53 -12.73
CA ASP A 170 -1.13 4.61 -12.49
C ASP A 170 -1.82 5.05 -13.79
N GLU A 171 -2.74 6.02 -13.71
CA GLU A 171 -3.53 6.48 -14.88
C GLU A 171 -2.70 7.26 -15.92
N ASP A 172 -1.47 7.67 -15.58
CA ASP A 172 -0.55 8.36 -16.49
C ASP A 172 -0.07 7.43 -17.62
N PRO A 173 -0.26 7.78 -18.91
CA PRO A 173 0.27 7.02 -20.03
C PRO A 173 1.78 6.69 -19.94
N LYS A 174 2.57 7.51 -19.23
CA LYS A 174 4.01 7.25 -19.05
C LYS A 174 4.30 6.05 -18.16
N SER A 175 3.50 5.79 -17.13
CA SER A 175 3.69 4.64 -16.25
C SER A 175 3.43 3.35 -17.00
N LEU A 176 2.38 3.32 -17.83
CA LEU A 176 2.08 2.21 -18.73
C LEU A 176 3.21 1.98 -19.73
N ALA A 177 3.77 3.05 -20.32
CA ALA A 177 4.91 2.94 -21.23
C ALA A 177 6.16 2.36 -20.53
N LYS A 178 6.46 2.80 -19.30
CA LYS A 178 7.55 2.26 -18.48
C LYS A 178 7.33 0.79 -18.16
N ALA A 179 6.11 0.44 -17.76
CA ALA A 179 5.74 -0.92 -17.44
C ALA A 179 5.89 -1.84 -18.67
N ASN A 180 5.47 -1.37 -19.85
CA ASN A 180 5.64 -2.09 -21.11
C ASN A 180 7.11 -2.33 -21.46
N LEU A 181 7.98 -1.34 -21.21
CA LEU A 181 9.42 -1.46 -21.44
C LEU A 181 10.04 -2.55 -20.56
N ILE A 182 9.72 -2.54 -19.26
CA ILE A 182 10.20 -3.53 -18.28
C ILE A 182 9.72 -4.93 -18.69
N ALA A 183 8.43 -5.07 -19.05
CA ALA A 183 7.87 -6.34 -19.49
C ALA A 183 8.52 -6.85 -20.79
N ALA A 184 8.83 -5.97 -21.75
CA ALA A 184 9.53 -6.33 -22.99
C ALA A 184 10.97 -6.81 -22.73
N GLN A 185 11.68 -6.18 -21.79
CA GLN A 185 13.00 -6.62 -21.35
C GLN A 185 12.94 -8.01 -20.69
N ALA A 186 11.98 -8.23 -19.79
CA ALA A 186 11.77 -9.54 -19.17
C ALA A 186 11.51 -10.65 -20.20
N ILE A 187 10.67 -10.40 -21.20
CA ILE A 187 10.42 -11.35 -22.30
C ILE A 187 11.68 -11.61 -23.13
N THR A 188 12.50 -10.59 -23.37
CA THR A 188 13.76 -10.74 -24.12
C THR A 188 14.73 -11.66 -23.38
N LEU A 189 14.82 -11.52 -22.06
CA LEU A 189 15.66 -12.36 -21.21
C LEU A 189 15.11 -13.81 -21.08
N LEU A 190 13.78 -13.97 -21.03
CA LEU A 190 13.15 -15.30 -21.13
C LEU A 190 13.46 -15.98 -22.48
N LYS A 191 13.47 -15.21 -23.58
CA LYS A 191 13.78 -15.71 -24.92
C LYS A 191 15.25 -16.14 -25.05
N SER A 192 16.18 -15.36 -24.50
CA SER A 192 17.61 -15.71 -24.47
C SER A 192 17.89 -16.95 -23.60
N GLY A 193 16.94 -17.32 -22.75
CA GLY A 193 17.06 -18.46 -21.83
C GLY A 193 17.79 -18.08 -20.54
N ARG A 194 17.88 -16.78 -20.22
CA ARG A 194 18.46 -16.32 -18.96
C ARG A 194 17.63 -16.78 -17.77
N TYR A 195 16.31 -16.82 -17.93
CA TYR A 195 15.36 -17.41 -16.99
C TYR A 195 14.48 -18.42 -17.74
N THR A 196 13.87 -19.36 -17.02
CA THR A 196 13.00 -20.40 -17.60
C THR A 196 11.52 -20.03 -17.57
N GLU A 197 11.15 -19.14 -16.65
CA GLU A 197 9.76 -18.81 -16.33
C GLU A 197 9.65 -17.32 -15.98
N LEU A 198 8.54 -16.72 -16.38
CA LEU A 198 8.11 -15.39 -15.99
C LEU A 198 6.67 -15.49 -15.49
N ASN A 199 6.44 -15.13 -14.23
CA ASN A 199 5.10 -15.02 -13.66
C ASN A 199 4.71 -13.55 -13.59
N ALA A 200 3.60 -13.19 -14.22
CA ALA A 200 3.04 -11.84 -14.20
C ALA A 200 1.74 -11.85 -13.41
N GLN A 201 1.65 -10.98 -12.40
CA GLN A 201 0.44 -10.76 -11.63
C GLN A 201 -0.01 -9.31 -11.86
N ILE A 202 -1.24 -9.13 -12.29
CA ILE A 202 -1.80 -7.82 -12.63
C ILE A 202 -3.10 -7.65 -11.86
N MET A 203 -3.15 -6.63 -11.00
CA MET A 203 -4.36 -6.28 -10.26
C MET A 203 -5.08 -5.12 -10.96
N LYS A 204 -6.37 -5.29 -11.28
CA LYS A 204 -7.21 -4.23 -11.85
C LYS A 204 -8.59 -4.26 -11.21
N LYS A 205 -9.03 -3.13 -10.64
CA LYS A 205 -10.34 -3.01 -9.95
C LYS A 205 -10.56 -4.15 -8.94
N SER A 206 -9.53 -4.45 -8.14
CA SER A 206 -9.52 -5.53 -7.15
C SER A 206 -9.64 -6.95 -7.73
N VAL A 207 -9.55 -7.13 -9.05
CA VAL A 207 -9.45 -8.44 -9.70
C VAL A 207 -7.98 -8.73 -10.00
N LEU A 208 -7.50 -9.87 -9.51
CA LEU A 208 -6.15 -10.37 -9.78
C LEU A 208 -6.16 -11.25 -11.02
N TYR A 209 -5.28 -10.94 -11.96
CA TYR A 209 -5.01 -11.74 -13.14
C TYR A 209 -3.59 -12.30 -13.02
N ASN A 210 -3.46 -13.60 -13.15
CA ASN A 210 -2.18 -14.29 -13.11
C ASN A 210 -1.88 -14.86 -14.49
N ALA A 211 -0.62 -14.78 -14.89
CA ALA A 211 -0.17 -15.44 -16.10
C ALA A 211 1.25 -15.98 -15.94
N LYS A 212 1.46 -17.16 -16.48
CA LYS A 212 2.71 -17.89 -16.48
C LYS A 212 3.25 -18.00 -17.90
N CYS A 213 4.42 -17.43 -18.10
CA CYS A 213 5.07 -17.39 -19.40
C CYS A 213 6.34 -18.23 -19.37
N THR A 214 6.40 -19.21 -20.25
CA THR A 214 7.63 -19.97 -20.53
C THR A 214 8.14 -19.62 -21.92
N LYS A 215 9.38 -20.04 -22.23
CA LYS A 215 9.94 -19.90 -23.58
C LYS A 215 9.05 -20.51 -24.66
N PHE A 216 8.30 -21.57 -24.36
CA PHE A 216 7.36 -22.19 -25.29
C PHE A 216 6.09 -21.34 -25.52
N SER A 217 5.61 -20.66 -24.48
CA SER A 217 4.46 -19.75 -24.55
C SER A 217 4.71 -18.55 -25.47
N LEU A 218 5.97 -18.13 -25.64
CA LEU A 218 6.35 -17.00 -26.51
C LEU A 218 5.99 -17.20 -27.99
N ARG A 219 5.79 -18.44 -28.47
CA ARG A 219 5.33 -18.66 -29.85
C ARG A 219 3.95 -18.03 -30.12
N LYS A 220 3.10 -17.92 -29.10
CA LYS A 220 1.79 -17.24 -29.16
C LYS A 220 1.93 -15.71 -29.11
N PHE A 221 2.92 -15.19 -28.36
CA PHE A 221 3.20 -13.74 -28.20
C PHE A 221 3.43 -13.02 -29.54
N TRP A 222 4.38 -13.53 -30.33
CA TRP A 222 4.83 -12.88 -31.57
C TRP A 222 3.80 -12.88 -32.71
N LYS A 223 2.63 -13.49 -32.50
CA LYS A 223 1.54 -13.52 -33.48
C LYS A 223 0.40 -12.54 -33.21
N LYS A 224 0.27 -12.00 -31.98
CA LYS A 224 -1.01 -11.40 -31.54
C LYS A 224 -0.95 -10.06 -30.80
N SER A 225 0.19 -9.60 -30.26
CA SER A 225 0.17 -8.42 -29.39
C SER A 225 0.96 -7.22 -29.92
N ILE A 226 0.37 -6.02 -29.76
CA ILE A 226 1.01 -4.71 -29.95
C ILE A 226 1.66 -4.24 -28.64
N ASN A 227 1.13 -4.68 -27.48
CA ASN A 227 1.61 -4.29 -26.15
C ASN A 227 1.99 -5.53 -25.30
N THR A 228 3.23 -5.56 -24.81
CA THR A 228 3.75 -6.64 -23.98
C THR A 228 2.95 -6.90 -22.69
N ILE A 229 2.48 -5.86 -22.00
CA ILE A 229 1.68 -6.04 -20.78
C ILE A 229 0.32 -6.64 -21.09
N ASP A 230 -0.34 -6.20 -22.15
CA ASP A 230 -1.64 -6.75 -22.53
C ASP A 230 -1.55 -8.22 -22.94
N TRP A 231 -0.41 -8.64 -23.49
CA TRP A 231 -0.18 -10.06 -23.70
C TRP A 231 0.00 -10.83 -22.40
N LEU A 232 0.83 -10.33 -21.48
CA LEU A 232 0.98 -10.97 -20.16
C LEU A 232 -0.36 -11.13 -19.45
N ARG A 233 -1.35 -10.26 -19.68
CA ARG A 233 -2.72 -10.43 -19.13
C ARG A 233 -3.49 -11.65 -19.64
N THR A 234 -3.08 -12.22 -20.78
CA THR A 234 -3.83 -13.26 -21.51
C THR A 234 -3.00 -14.50 -21.77
N ALA A 235 -1.79 -14.58 -21.20
CA ALA A 235 -0.82 -15.60 -21.58
C ALA A 235 -1.15 -17.02 -21.05
N ASP A 236 -2.25 -17.17 -20.30
CA ASP A 236 -2.80 -18.45 -19.84
C ASP A 236 -4.23 -18.70 -20.35
N ASP A 237 -4.36 -18.83 -21.68
CA ASP A 237 -5.26 -19.77 -22.38
C ASP A 237 -4.43 -20.62 -23.38
#